data_AF-A0A651EFH3-F1
#
_entry.id   AF-A0A651EFH3-F1
#
_cell.length_a   1.000
_cell.length_b   1.000
_cell.length_c   1.000
_cell.angle_alpha   90.00
_cell.angle_beta   90.00
_cell.angle_gamma   90.00
#
_symmetry.space_group_name_H-M   'P 1'
#
loop_
_entity.id
_entity.type
_entity.pdbx_description
1 polymer ?
#
loop_
_entity_poly.entity_id
_entity_poly.type
_entity_poly.pdbx_seq_one_letter_code
_entity_poly.pdbx_strand_id
1 'polypeptide(L)'
;MSDAAPLSAFERWLSIWVALCIAAGLALGTLFPEAFGYLARLEYGSVNFVVAVLIWFMVYPMMVAVDFSAVARIHERPKGLIVTLVVNWLIKPFSMAALGVLFFHHVFADMIAPEDASQYIAGMILLGAAPCTAMVFVWSQLVRGDAAYTLVQVSVNDVVMVVAFAPIVALLLGLTDLAVPWETLLLSVGLYVVIPLAAGAATRAALTRGLRTMAEREAAVARFTGAVKPLSVLGLLATVTLLFGFQGDVILAQPALIAIIALPLLIQSYGVFAIAYAAALAWRIPHKVAAPCALIGTSNFFELAVAVAIGLFGLNSGAALVTVVGVLVEVPVMLSLVALANRTRRWFPAEETPLRRARVGEA
;
A
#
# COMPACT_ATOMS: atom_id res chain seq x y z
N MET A 1 7.34 29.89 -9.76
CA MET A 1 6.07 29.58 -9.06
C MET A 1 5.25 28.72 -10.00
N SER A 2 5.26 27.39 -9.84
CA SER A 2 4.44 26.51 -10.66
C SER A 2 3.03 26.51 -10.08
N ASP A 3 2.10 27.19 -10.73
CA ASP A 3 0.68 27.06 -10.43
C ASP A 3 0.29 25.59 -10.55
N ALA A 4 0.04 24.99 -9.39
CA ALA A 4 -0.47 23.64 -9.33
C ALA A 4 -1.85 23.64 -10.00
N ALA A 5 -2.01 22.82 -11.04
CA ALA A 5 -3.32 22.61 -11.65
C ALA A 5 -4.37 22.37 -10.56
N PRO A 6 -5.52 23.06 -10.61
CA PRO A 6 -6.59 22.86 -9.64
C PRO A 6 -6.97 21.38 -9.64
N LEU A 7 -7.19 20.81 -8.45
CA LEU A 7 -7.69 19.44 -8.31
C LEU A 7 -8.88 19.28 -9.26
N SER A 8 -8.85 18.27 -10.13
CA SER A 8 -9.99 18.05 -11.02
C SER A 8 -11.26 17.90 -10.17
N ALA A 9 -12.42 18.31 -10.70
CA ALA A 9 -13.68 18.19 -9.95
C ALA A 9 -13.90 16.76 -9.43
N PHE A 10 -13.34 15.77 -10.11
CA PHE A 10 -13.35 14.36 -9.73
C PHE A 10 -12.48 14.02 -8.52
N GLU A 11 -11.25 14.56 -8.42
CA GLU A 11 -10.39 14.40 -7.25
C GLU A 11 -11.03 14.99 -5.98
N ARG A 12 -11.80 16.07 -6.14
CA ARG A 12 -12.53 16.69 -5.03
C ARG A 12 -13.63 15.79 -4.44
N TRP A 13 -14.23 14.93 -5.26
CA TRP A 13 -15.33 14.04 -4.85
C TRP A 13 -14.89 12.57 -4.72
N LEU A 14 -13.59 12.28 -4.76
CA LEU A 14 -13.04 10.92 -4.78
C LEU A 14 -13.59 10.05 -3.64
N SER A 15 -13.71 10.60 -2.42
CA SER A 15 -14.26 9.86 -1.28
C SER A 15 -15.72 9.41 -1.48
N ILE A 16 -16.53 10.22 -2.16
CA ILE A 16 -17.92 9.84 -2.49
C ILE A 16 -17.94 8.78 -3.57
N TRP A 17 -17.11 8.92 -4.62
CA TRP A 17 -16.99 7.90 -5.65
C TRP A 17 -16.55 6.55 -5.08
N VAL A 18 -15.61 6.55 -4.15
CA VAL A 18 -15.18 5.33 -3.46
C VAL A 18 -16.31 4.74 -2.62
N ALA A 19 -17.05 5.56 -1.87
CA ALA A 19 -18.21 5.07 -1.10
C ALA A 19 -19.28 4.45 -2.01
N LEU A 20 -19.54 5.06 -3.18
CA LEU A 20 -20.42 4.51 -4.19
C LEU A 20 -19.90 3.20 -4.78
N CYS A 21 -18.59 3.09 -5.05
CA CYS A 21 -17.95 1.86 -5.51
C CYS A 21 -18.02 0.73 -4.49
N ILE A 22 -17.87 1.05 -3.19
CA ILE A 22 -18.07 0.09 -2.10
C ILE A 22 -19.50 -0.44 -2.11
N ALA A 23 -20.49 0.47 -2.10
CA ALA A 23 -21.90 0.09 -2.13
C ALA A 23 -22.27 -0.70 -3.40
N ALA A 24 -21.77 -0.26 -4.55
CA ALA A 24 -21.97 -0.95 -5.83
C ALA A 24 -21.28 -2.32 -5.84
N GLY A 25 -20.07 -2.45 -5.28
CA GLY A 25 -19.36 -3.72 -5.16
C GLY A 25 -20.16 -4.72 -4.34
N LEU A 26 -20.63 -4.32 -3.16
CA LEU A 26 -21.49 -5.15 -2.31
C LEU A 26 -22.79 -5.56 -3.00
N ALA A 27 -23.48 -4.61 -3.64
CA ALA A 27 -24.73 -4.89 -4.35
C ALA A 27 -24.52 -5.80 -5.57
N LEU A 28 -23.47 -5.58 -6.36
CA LEU A 28 -23.18 -6.39 -7.54
C LEU A 28 -22.66 -7.78 -7.17
N GLY A 29 -21.84 -7.90 -6.12
CA GLY A 29 -21.35 -9.18 -5.62
C GLY A 29 -22.49 -10.08 -5.14
N THR A 30 -23.50 -9.50 -4.50
CA THR A 30 -24.68 -10.24 -4.03
C THR A 30 -25.70 -10.54 -5.14
N LEU A 31 -25.88 -9.64 -6.10
CA LEU A 31 -26.79 -9.85 -7.22
C LEU A 31 -26.23 -10.82 -8.28
N PHE A 32 -24.91 -10.86 -8.43
CA PHE A 32 -24.21 -11.67 -9.44
C PHE A 32 -23.05 -12.50 -8.85
N PRO A 33 -23.31 -13.37 -7.85
CA PRO A 33 -22.27 -14.10 -7.13
C PRO A 33 -21.45 -15.03 -8.04
N GLU A 34 -22.07 -15.64 -9.05
CA GLU A 34 -21.36 -16.51 -10.00
C GLU A 34 -20.33 -15.74 -10.85
N ALA A 35 -20.65 -14.51 -11.25
CA ALA A 35 -19.77 -13.67 -12.06
C ALA A 35 -18.56 -13.21 -11.23
N PHE A 36 -18.79 -12.75 -9.99
CA PHE A 36 -17.71 -12.38 -9.08
C PHE A 36 -16.88 -13.60 -8.66
N GLY A 37 -17.50 -14.76 -8.46
CA GLY A 37 -16.81 -16.01 -8.22
C GLY A 37 -15.93 -16.45 -9.40
N TYR A 38 -16.39 -16.26 -10.65
CA TYR A 38 -15.55 -16.50 -11.83
C TYR A 38 -14.35 -15.56 -11.88
N LEU A 39 -14.56 -14.26 -11.68
CA LEU A 39 -13.50 -13.25 -11.67
C LEU A 39 -12.49 -13.48 -10.52
N ALA A 40 -12.95 -13.91 -9.34
CA ALA A 40 -12.10 -14.24 -8.20
C ALA A 40 -11.19 -15.44 -8.51
N ARG A 41 -11.70 -16.44 -9.26
CA ARG A 41 -10.93 -17.63 -9.69
C ARG A 41 -9.92 -17.34 -10.81
N LEU A 42 -9.90 -16.15 -11.41
CA LEU A 42 -8.88 -15.74 -12.36
C LEU A 42 -7.59 -15.34 -11.63
N GLU A 43 -7.00 -16.29 -10.91
CA GLU A 43 -5.78 -16.10 -10.13
C GLU A 43 -4.76 -17.20 -10.40
N TYR A 44 -3.49 -16.88 -10.14
CA TYR A 44 -2.38 -17.84 -10.15
C TYR A 44 -1.45 -17.50 -8.98
N GLY A 45 -1.09 -18.48 -8.16
CA GLY A 45 -0.26 -18.27 -6.96
C GLY A 45 -0.86 -17.28 -5.96
N SER A 46 -2.20 -17.26 -5.80
CA SER A 46 -2.97 -16.32 -4.96
C SER A 46 -2.94 -14.86 -5.42
N VAL A 47 -2.53 -14.60 -6.67
CA VAL A 47 -2.53 -13.27 -7.29
C VAL A 47 -3.63 -13.20 -8.35
N ASN A 48 -4.58 -12.30 -8.18
CA ASN A 48 -5.71 -12.16 -9.10
C ASN A 48 -5.32 -11.33 -10.34
N PHE A 49 -5.43 -11.92 -11.53
CA PHE A 49 -5.01 -11.27 -12.78
C PHE A 49 -5.87 -10.05 -13.14
N VAL A 50 -7.16 -10.07 -12.80
CA VAL A 50 -8.06 -8.93 -13.08
C VAL A 50 -7.65 -7.74 -12.23
N VAL A 51 -7.45 -7.96 -10.93
CA VAL A 51 -6.92 -6.95 -10.01
C VAL A 51 -5.57 -6.44 -10.49
N ALA A 52 -4.69 -7.34 -10.96
CA ALA A 52 -3.37 -6.97 -11.42
C ALA A 52 -3.37 -5.99 -12.59
N VAL A 53 -4.22 -6.23 -13.59
CA VAL A 53 -4.39 -5.32 -14.73
C VAL A 53 -4.92 -3.96 -14.28
N LEU A 54 -5.84 -3.92 -13.33
CA LEU A 54 -6.35 -2.67 -12.76
C LEU A 54 -5.26 -1.91 -11.99
N ILE A 55 -4.42 -2.63 -11.25
CA ILE A 55 -3.23 -2.04 -10.60
C ILE A 55 -2.27 -1.48 -11.64
N TRP A 56 -2.05 -2.13 -12.78
CA TRP A 56 -1.22 -1.58 -13.86
C TRP A 56 -1.74 -0.25 -14.37
N PHE A 57 -3.05 -0.12 -14.58
CA PHE A 57 -3.68 1.14 -14.93
C PHE A 57 -3.41 2.24 -13.89
N MET A 58 -3.37 1.87 -12.61
CA MET A 58 -3.07 2.77 -11.51
C MET A 58 -1.60 3.20 -11.47
N VAL A 59 -0.68 2.24 -11.53
CA VAL A 59 0.74 2.42 -11.26
C VAL A 59 1.50 2.93 -12.50
N TYR A 60 1.03 2.59 -13.70
CA TYR A 60 1.72 2.92 -14.95
C TYR A 60 2.03 4.42 -15.10
N PRO A 61 1.10 5.37 -14.86
CA PRO A 61 1.41 6.80 -14.95
C PRO A 61 2.51 7.26 -13.99
N MET A 62 2.56 6.68 -12.78
CA MET A 62 3.63 6.97 -11.82
C MET A 62 4.97 6.41 -12.30
N MET A 63 5.00 5.20 -12.87
CA MET A 63 6.23 4.58 -13.38
C MET A 63 6.83 5.36 -14.56
N VAL A 64 6.00 5.93 -15.43
CA VAL A 64 6.46 6.83 -16.51
C VAL A 64 7.08 8.11 -15.95
N ALA A 65 6.62 8.57 -14.78
CA ALA A 65 7.17 9.76 -14.10
C ALA A 65 8.48 9.50 -13.35
N VAL A 66 8.93 8.25 -13.23
CA VAL A 66 10.16 7.93 -12.48
C VAL A 66 11.40 8.47 -13.19
N ASP A 67 12.18 9.26 -12.44
CA ASP A 67 13.51 9.65 -12.86
C ASP A 67 14.61 8.71 -12.33
N PHE A 68 15.15 7.86 -13.21
CA PHE A 68 16.23 6.93 -12.87
C PHE A 68 17.53 7.63 -12.43
N SER A 69 17.75 8.88 -12.85
CA SER A 69 18.89 9.65 -12.37
C SER A 69 18.74 10.03 -10.88
N ALA A 70 17.51 10.35 -10.46
CA ALA A 70 17.17 10.60 -9.07
C ALA A 70 17.27 9.33 -8.23
N VAL A 71 16.86 8.16 -8.77
CA VAL A 71 16.95 6.87 -8.09
C VAL A 71 18.38 6.57 -7.61
N ALA A 72 19.38 6.79 -8.47
CA ALA A 72 20.79 6.55 -8.15
C ALA A 72 21.30 7.40 -6.96
N ARG A 73 20.67 8.55 -6.71
CA ARG A 73 21.08 9.52 -5.69
C ARG A 73 20.30 9.42 -4.38
N ILE A 74 19.38 8.46 -4.25
CA ILE A 74 18.56 8.32 -3.03
C ILE A 74 19.38 7.96 -1.80
N HIS A 75 20.53 7.32 -1.98
CA HIS A 75 21.49 7.06 -0.89
C HIS A 75 21.95 8.34 -0.18
N GLU A 76 21.89 9.49 -0.85
CA GLU A 76 22.21 10.79 -0.24
C GLU A 76 21.12 11.25 0.76
N ARG A 77 19.90 10.68 0.70
CA ARG A 77 18.73 11.09 1.49
C ARG A 77 18.08 9.89 2.19
N PRO A 78 18.78 9.23 3.14
CA PRO A 78 18.33 7.95 3.72
C PRO A 78 17.20 8.09 4.75
N LYS A 79 16.91 9.31 5.22
CA LYS A 79 15.99 9.54 6.35
C LYS A 79 14.60 8.90 6.14
N GLY A 80 14.02 9.07 4.95
CA GLY A 80 12.71 8.49 4.62
C GLY A 80 12.75 6.96 4.61
N LEU A 81 13.78 6.37 4.00
CA LEU A 81 13.99 4.92 3.99
C LEU A 81 14.14 4.35 5.40
N ILE A 82 14.92 4.99 6.27
CA ILE A 82 15.10 4.55 7.66
C ILE A 82 13.76 4.54 8.39
N VAL A 83 12.97 5.62 8.29
CA VAL A 83 11.65 5.68 8.94
C VAL A 83 10.75 4.57 8.42
N THR A 84 10.67 4.36 7.10
CA THR A 84 9.86 3.29 6.50
C THR A 84 10.28 1.91 7.01
N LEU A 85 11.59 1.61 6.99
CA LEU A 85 12.10 0.30 7.39
C LEU A 85 11.89 0.03 8.88
N VAL A 86 12.17 1.02 9.73
CA VAL A 86 11.94 0.88 11.18
C VAL A 86 10.46 0.64 11.45
N VAL A 87 9.58 1.43 10.82
CA VAL A 87 8.15 1.28 11.03
C VAL A 87 7.65 -0.08 10.54
N ASN A 88 8.03 -0.50 9.33
CA ASN A 88 7.55 -1.76 8.75
C ASN A 88 8.08 -3.01 9.44
N TRP A 89 9.32 -2.99 9.92
CA TRP A 89 9.99 -4.21 10.38
C TRP A 89 10.18 -4.29 11.90
N LEU A 90 10.19 -3.15 12.60
CA LEU A 90 10.42 -3.10 14.04
C LEU A 90 9.17 -2.67 14.84
N ILE A 91 8.26 -1.89 14.23
CA ILE A 91 7.11 -1.33 14.95
C ILE A 91 5.83 -2.07 14.56
N LYS A 92 5.48 -2.02 13.27
CA LYS A 92 4.19 -2.48 12.75
C LYS A 92 3.87 -3.95 13.10
N PRO A 93 4.76 -4.95 12.90
CA PRO A 93 4.41 -6.34 13.17
C PRO A 93 4.16 -6.58 14.67
N PHE A 94 4.98 -5.98 15.52
CA PHE A 94 4.90 -6.12 16.97
C PHE A 94 3.72 -5.36 17.57
N SER A 95 3.44 -4.14 17.09
CA SER A 95 2.27 -3.40 17.55
C SER A 95 0.97 -4.04 17.08
N MET A 96 0.97 -4.64 15.89
CA MET A 96 -0.16 -5.43 15.37
C MET A 96 -0.42 -6.67 16.24
N ALA A 97 0.63 -7.42 16.58
CA ALA A 97 0.53 -8.56 17.50
C ALA A 97 0.00 -8.14 18.88
N ALA A 98 0.57 -7.07 19.45
CA ALA A 98 0.17 -6.55 20.75
C ALA A 98 -1.30 -6.10 20.77
N LEU A 99 -1.76 -5.41 19.72
CA LEU A 99 -3.18 -5.05 19.58
C LEU A 99 -4.07 -6.27 19.41
N GLY A 100 -3.61 -7.33 18.73
CA GLY A 100 -4.36 -8.58 18.65
C GLY A 100 -4.57 -9.25 19.98
N VAL A 101 -3.51 -9.40 20.76
CA VAL A 101 -3.60 -9.96 22.10
C VAL A 101 -4.51 -9.09 22.98
N LEU A 102 -4.32 -7.77 22.96
CA LEU A 102 -5.14 -6.85 23.74
C LEU A 102 -6.62 -6.95 23.37
N PHE A 103 -6.96 -6.86 22.08
CA PHE A 103 -8.36 -6.81 21.68
C PHE A 103 -9.04 -8.18 21.73
N PHE A 104 -8.41 -9.25 21.26
CA PHE A 104 -9.06 -10.55 21.15
C PHE A 104 -8.96 -11.42 22.42
N HIS A 105 -7.95 -11.21 23.28
CA HIS A 105 -7.88 -11.92 24.57
C HIS A 105 -8.38 -11.11 25.77
N HIS A 106 -8.53 -9.79 25.66
CA HIS A 106 -8.90 -8.96 26.82
C HIS A 106 -10.15 -8.12 26.54
N VAL A 107 -10.15 -7.26 25.52
CA VAL A 107 -11.28 -6.32 25.28
C VAL A 107 -12.54 -7.05 24.81
N PHE A 108 -12.40 -8.03 23.92
CA PHE A 108 -13.49 -8.80 23.32
C PHE A 108 -13.51 -10.27 23.74
N ALA A 109 -12.83 -10.59 24.86
CA ALA A 109 -12.71 -11.97 25.35
C ALA A 109 -14.08 -12.65 25.54
N ASP A 110 -15.08 -11.91 26.04
CA ASP A 110 -16.43 -12.44 26.27
C ASP A 110 -17.28 -12.56 24.99
N MET A 111 -16.81 -11.98 23.88
CA MET A 111 -17.54 -11.91 22.60
C MET A 111 -17.01 -12.89 21.56
N ILE A 112 -15.87 -13.53 21.81
CA ILE A 112 -15.15 -14.36 20.83
C ILE A 112 -14.80 -15.70 21.48
N ALA A 113 -14.98 -16.80 20.76
CA ALA A 113 -14.54 -18.10 21.24
C ALA A 113 -13.00 -18.12 21.38
N PRO A 114 -12.44 -18.68 22.47
CA PRO A 114 -10.99 -18.71 22.68
C PRO A 114 -10.20 -19.33 21.52
N GLU A 115 -10.76 -20.34 20.84
CA GLU A 115 -10.19 -20.93 19.64
C GLU A 115 -10.03 -19.92 18.48
N ASP A 116 -11.04 -19.09 18.23
CA ASP A 116 -11.06 -18.10 17.15
C ASP A 116 -10.12 -16.93 17.41
N ALA A 117 -9.98 -16.52 18.68
CA ALA A 117 -9.09 -15.43 19.09
C ALA A 117 -7.65 -15.66 18.61
N SER A 118 -7.14 -16.89 18.74
CA SER A 118 -5.79 -17.26 18.29
C SER A 118 -5.62 -17.09 16.78
N GLN A 119 -6.62 -17.48 16.00
CA GLN A 119 -6.60 -17.36 14.55
C GLN A 119 -6.73 -15.89 14.10
N TYR A 120 -7.53 -15.09 14.81
CA TYR A 120 -7.65 -13.67 14.50
C TYR A 120 -6.35 -12.91 14.77
N ILE A 121 -5.68 -13.22 15.88
CA ILE A 121 -4.34 -12.69 16.18
C ILE A 121 -3.36 -13.09 15.08
N ALA A 122 -3.38 -14.35 14.65
CA ALA A 122 -2.51 -14.83 13.58
C ALA A 122 -2.73 -14.08 12.27
N GLY A 123 -4.00 -13.90 11.85
CA GLY A 123 -4.34 -13.11 10.67
C GLY A 123 -3.87 -11.66 10.76
N MET A 124 -3.96 -11.03 11.93
CA MET A 124 -3.44 -9.68 12.12
C MET A 124 -1.91 -9.64 12.04
N ILE A 125 -1.20 -10.59 12.66
CA ILE A 125 0.27 -10.68 12.55
C ILE A 125 0.70 -10.82 11.09
N LEU A 126 0.03 -11.68 10.31
CA LEU A 126 0.30 -11.86 8.89
C LEU A 126 0.10 -10.56 8.09
N LEU A 127 -0.99 -9.83 8.34
CA LEU A 127 -1.19 -8.49 7.76
C LEU A 127 -0.10 -7.50 8.19
N GLY A 128 0.24 -7.46 9.47
CA GLY A 128 1.20 -6.54 10.06
C GLY A 128 2.62 -6.73 9.54
N ALA A 129 3.03 -7.98 9.32
CA ALA A 129 4.36 -8.35 8.84
C ALA A 129 4.52 -8.25 7.31
N ALA A 130 3.41 -8.16 6.56
CA ALA A 130 3.40 -8.07 5.11
C ALA A 130 3.24 -6.61 4.65
N PRO A 131 4.32 -5.89 4.32
CA PRO A 131 4.22 -4.51 3.86
C PRO A 131 3.83 -4.43 2.37
N CYS A 132 3.01 -3.44 2.03
CA CYS A 132 2.41 -3.32 0.69
C CYS A 132 3.43 -2.98 -0.41
N THR A 133 3.28 -3.65 -1.56
CA THR A 133 4.13 -3.51 -2.75
C THR A 133 3.52 -2.56 -3.80
N ALA A 134 2.25 -2.76 -4.15
CA ALA A 134 1.64 -2.12 -5.32
C ALA A 134 0.80 -0.88 -4.99
N MET A 135 -0.12 -1.00 -4.03
CA MET A 135 -1.15 0.03 -3.77
C MET A 135 -0.56 1.34 -3.22
N VAL A 136 0.63 1.26 -2.61
CA VAL A 136 1.39 2.40 -2.09
C VAL A 136 1.78 3.43 -3.15
N PHE A 137 1.95 3.03 -4.41
CA PHE A 137 2.20 3.96 -5.51
C PHE A 137 0.99 4.87 -5.74
N VAL A 138 -0.21 4.33 -5.58
CA VAL A 138 -1.48 5.04 -5.70
C VAL A 138 -1.60 6.07 -4.60
N TRP A 139 -1.33 5.66 -3.36
CA TRP A 139 -1.34 6.54 -2.19
C TRP A 139 -0.31 7.66 -2.33
N SER A 140 0.90 7.33 -2.77
CA SER A 140 1.96 8.30 -3.06
C SER A 140 1.52 9.29 -4.15
N GLN A 141 0.86 8.84 -5.22
CA GLN A 141 0.35 9.72 -6.27
C GLN A 141 -0.71 10.70 -5.74
N LEU A 142 -1.64 10.23 -4.89
CA LEU A 142 -2.68 11.07 -4.31
C LEU A 142 -2.14 12.14 -3.33
N VAL A 143 -0.99 11.90 -2.71
CA VAL A 143 -0.29 12.90 -1.88
C VAL A 143 0.78 13.70 -2.63
N ARG A 144 0.89 13.53 -3.95
CA ARG A 144 1.90 14.18 -4.79
C ARG A 144 3.33 13.84 -4.33
N GLY A 145 3.54 12.58 -3.99
CA GLY A 145 4.81 12.02 -3.57
C GLY A 145 5.87 12.00 -4.67
N ASP A 146 7.11 11.85 -4.26
CA ASP A 146 8.25 11.66 -5.16
C ASP A 146 8.24 10.23 -5.69
N ALA A 147 7.99 10.05 -6.99
CA ALA A 147 7.84 8.73 -7.61
C ALA A 147 9.13 7.91 -7.52
N ALA A 148 10.30 8.53 -7.76
CA ALA A 148 11.59 7.85 -7.68
C ALA A 148 11.90 7.41 -6.24
N TYR A 149 11.61 8.26 -5.26
CA TYR A 149 11.81 7.91 -3.85
C TYR A 149 10.86 6.81 -3.39
N THR A 150 9.59 6.89 -3.77
CA THR A 150 8.59 5.87 -3.48
C THR A 150 9.01 4.51 -4.04
N LEU A 151 9.49 4.48 -5.30
CA LEU A 151 10.00 3.25 -5.92
C LEU A 151 11.12 2.62 -5.10
N VAL A 152 12.10 3.40 -4.65
CA VAL A 152 13.20 2.85 -3.83
C VAL A 152 12.71 2.39 -2.46
N GLN A 153 11.79 3.12 -1.81
CA GLN A 153 11.21 2.68 -0.54
C GLN A 153 10.54 1.31 -0.68
N VAL A 154 9.73 1.15 -1.72
CA VAL A 154 9.05 -0.12 -2.01
C VAL A 154 10.06 -1.21 -2.35
N SER A 155 10.97 -0.98 -3.31
CA SER A 155 11.93 -2.00 -3.72
C SER A 155 12.84 -2.48 -2.58
N VAL A 156 13.33 -1.57 -1.74
CA VAL A 156 14.13 -1.95 -0.56
C VAL A 156 13.30 -2.74 0.44
N ASN A 157 12.06 -2.33 0.66
CA ASN A 157 11.16 -3.00 1.56
C ASN A 157 10.79 -4.42 1.07
N ASP A 158 10.62 -4.62 -0.24
CA ASP A 158 10.35 -5.93 -0.84
C ASP A 158 11.55 -6.87 -0.72
N VAL A 159 12.77 -6.34 -0.88
CA VAL A 159 14.01 -7.11 -0.65
C VAL A 159 14.12 -7.54 0.82
N VAL A 160 13.82 -6.63 1.78
CA VAL A 160 13.82 -6.98 3.20
C VAL A 160 12.73 -8.00 3.51
N MET A 161 11.56 -7.91 2.87
CA MET A 161 10.45 -8.84 3.06
C MET A 161 10.83 -10.28 2.76
N VAL A 162 11.58 -10.52 1.70
CA VAL A 162 12.05 -11.86 1.32
C VAL A 162 12.80 -12.57 2.46
N VAL A 163 13.54 -11.82 3.28
CA VAL A 163 14.35 -12.38 4.37
C VAL A 163 13.73 -12.24 5.75
N ALA A 164 13.00 -11.15 6.02
CA ALA A 164 12.53 -10.79 7.35
C ALA A 164 11.10 -11.28 7.64
N PHE A 165 10.26 -11.48 6.61
CA PHE A 165 8.85 -11.85 6.78
C PHE A 165 8.71 -13.16 7.57
N ALA A 166 9.29 -14.26 7.07
CA ALA A 166 9.11 -15.55 7.73
C ALA A 166 9.69 -15.61 9.15
N PRO A 167 10.91 -15.12 9.43
CA PRO A 167 11.44 -15.10 10.80
C PRO A 167 10.59 -14.29 11.77
N ILE A 168 10.07 -13.13 11.37
CA ILE A 168 9.23 -12.29 12.24
C ILE A 168 7.89 -12.97 12.51
N VAL A 169 7.25 -13.53 11.49
CA VAL A 169 5.98 -14.24 11.66
C VAL A 169 6.17 -15.51 12.49
N ALA A 170 7.23 -16.29 12.24
CA ALA A 170 7.60 -17.47 13.03
C ALA A 170 7.78 -17.11 14.51
N LEU A 171 8.52 -16.03 14.80
CA LEU A 171 8.72 -15.52 16.16
C LEU A 171 7.41 -15.10 16.83
N LEU A 172 6.57 -14.34 16.13
CA LEU A 172 5.33 -13.77 16.69
C LEU A 172 4.20 -14.80 16.84
N LEU A 173 4.17 -15.82 15.98
CA LEU A 173 3.20 -16.92 16.07
C LEU A 173 3.70 -18.10 16.93
N GLY A 174 4.97 -18.12 17.30
CA GLY A 174 5.58 -19.26 18.00
C GLY A 174 5.66 -20.52 17.12
N LEU A 175 5.73 -20.36 15.80
CA LEU A 175 5.85 -21.46 14.83
C LEU A 175 7.30 -21.64 14.42
N THR A 176 7.78 -22.88 14.36
CA THR A 176 9.18 -23.17 14.00
C THR A 176 9.41 -23.35 12.50
N ASP A 177 8.39 -23.79 11.75
CA ASP A 177 8.48 -24.10 10.31
C ASP A 177 7.43 -23.33 9.51
N LEU A 178 7.72 -22.05 9.22
CA LEU A 178 6.90 -21.24 8.33
C LEU A 178 7.46 -21.24 6.91
N ALA A 179 6.75 -21.89 5.99
CA ALA A 179 7.12 -21.86 4.58
C ALA A 179 6.91 -20.46 3.99
N VAL A 180 7.98 -19.87 3.44
CA VAL A 180 7.89 -18.62 2.67
C VAL A 180 7.19 -18.91 1.34
N PRO A 181 6.13 -18.17 0.96
CA PRO A 181 5.44 -18.35 -0.33
C PRO A 181 6.23 -17.66 -1.46
N TRP A 182 7.39 -18.25 -1.81
CA TRP A 182 8.30 -17.71 -2.82
C TRP A 182 7.64 -17.47 -4.17
N GLU A 183 6.73 -18.37 -4.57
CA GLU A 183 5.99 -18.23 -5.83
C GLU A 183 5.16 -16.95 -5.86
N THR A 184 4.33 -16.72 -4.84
CA THR A 184 3.52 -15.50 -4.71
C THR A 184 4.39 -14.25 -4.63
N LEU A 185 5.45 -14.28 -3.82
CA LEU A 185 6.36 -13.12 -3.66
C LEU A 185 7.02 -12.73 -4.99
N LEU A 186 7.66 -13.69 -5.66
CA LEU A 186 8.35 -13.43 -6.92
C LEU A 186 7.38 -13.02 -8.03
N LEU A 187 6.20 -13.67 -8.08
CA LEU A 187 5.18 -13.34 -9.06
C LEU A 187 4.63 -11.93 -8.84
N SER A 188 4.27 -11.56 -7.62
CA SER A 188 3.77 -10.22 -7.32
C SER A 188 4.81 -9.13 -7.54
N VAL A 189 6.09 -9.36 -7.21
CA VAL A 189 7.17 -8.41 -7.54
C VAL A 189 7.31 -8.26 -9.06
N GLY A 190 7.31 -9.38 -9.79
CA GLY A 190 7.34 -9.37 -11.25
C GLY A 190 6.16 -8.60 -11.86
N LEU A 191 4.96 -8.89 -11.39
CA LEU A 191 3.71 -8.36 -11.91
C LEU A 191 3.49 -6.90 -11.53
N TYR A 192 3.78 -6.49 -10.29
CA TYR A 192 3.42 -5.16 -9.79
C TYR A 192 4.55 -4.15 -9.80
N VAL A 193 5.80 -4.62 -9.82
CA VAL A 193 6.96 -3.72 -9.83
C VAL A 193 7.66 -3.83 -11.18
N VAL A 194 8.14 -5.01 -11.55
CA VAL A 194 9.02 -5.17 -12.71
C VAL A 194 8.32 -4.81 -14.03
N ILE A 195 7.13 -5.37 -14.28
CA ILE A 195 6.38 -5.12 -15.53
C ILE A 195 5.99 -3.63 -15.66
N PRO A 196 5.32 -2.98 -14.68
CA PRO A 196 4.97 -1.57 -14.76
C PRO A 196 6.19 -0.65 -14.87
N LEU A 197 7.29 -0.97 -14.16
CA LEU A 197 8.53 -0.20 -14.24
C LEU A 197 9.16 -0.31 -15.64
N ALA A 198 9.22 -1.51 -16.21
CA ALA A 198 9.75 -1.71 -17.56
C ALA A 198 8.91 -0.98 -18.61
N ALA A 199 7.58 -1.09 -18.54
CA ALA A 199 6.68 -0.35 -19.41
C ALA A 199 6.81 1.17 -19.23
N GLY A 200 6.93 1.65 -17.99
CA GLY A 200 7.12 3.05 -17.68
C GLY A 200 8.44 3.60 -18.21
N ALA A 201 9.54 2.85 -18.01
CA ALA A 201 10.87 3.19 -18.49
C ALA A 201 10.94 3.24 -20.02
N ALA A 202 10.37 2.23 -20.70
CA ALA A 202 10.29 2.19 -22.15
C ALA A 202 9.50 3.38 -22.71
N THR A 203 8.36 3.70 -22.09
CA THR A 203 7.52 4.85 -22.48
C THR A 203 8.27 6.17 -22.26
N ARG A 204 8.89 6.38 -21.09
CA ARG A 204 9.67 7.58 -20.80
C ARG A 204 10.83 7.73 -21.79
N ALA A 205 11.54 6.65 -22.09
CA ALA A 205 12.63 6.65 -23.07
C ALA A 205 12.12 7.02 -24.48
N ALA A 206 10.94 6.53 -24.88
CA ALA A 206 10.33 6.88 -26.15
C ALA A 206 9.90 8.36 -26.21
N LEU A 207 9.27 8.88 -25.15
CA LEU A 207 8.80 10.27 -25.05
C LEU A 207 9.94 11.29 -25.02
N THR A 208 11.07 10.92 -24.42
CA THR A 208 12.23 11.80 -24.25
C THR A 208 13.24 11.67 -25.39
N ARG A 209 13.04 10.72 -26.30
CA ARG A 209 13.92 10.49 -27.45
C ARG A 209 13.94 11.73 -28.35
N GLY A 210 15.14 12.22 -28.67
CA GLY A 210 15.33 13.40 -29.53
C GLY A 210 15.21 14.76 -28.82
N LEU A 211 14.79 14.79 -27.54
CA LEU A 211 14.74 16.03 -26.74
C LEU A 211 16.12 16.34 -26.14
N ARG A 212 16.55 17.60 -26.29
CA ARG A 212 17.93 18.02 -25.95
C ARG A 212 18.05 18.55 -24.53
N THR A 213 17.04 19.25 -24.04
CA THR A 213 17.07 19.85 -22.70
C THR A 213 16.29 19.01 -21.70
N MET A 214 16.69 19.06 -20.42
CA MET A 214 15.94 18.40 -19.34
C MET A 214 14.53 18.98 -19.20
N ALA A 215 14.36 20.29 -19.40
CA ALA A 215 13.07 20.95 -19.30
C ALA A 215 12.06 20.42 -20.33
N GLU A 216 12.48 20.21 -21.58
CA GLU A 216 11.63 19.60 -22.62
C GLU A 216 11.22 18.18 -22.27
N ARG A 217 12.17 17.38 -21.74
CA ARG A 217 11.93 15.99 -21.33
C ARG A 217 10.89 15.92 -20.21
N GLU A 218 11.07 16.71 -19.17
CA GLU A 218 10.13 16.77 -18.04
C GLU A 218 8.76 17.30 -18.47
N ALA A 219 8.69 18.29 -19.37
CA ALA A 219 7.43 18.78 -19.91
C ALA A 219 6.69 17.73 -20.75
N ALA A 220 7.41 16.96 -21.59
CA ALA A 220 6.82 15.89 -22.39
C ALA A 220 6.26 14.76 -21.52
N VAL A 221 7.01 14.35 -20.49
CA VAL A 221 6.57 13.36 -19.51
C VAL A 221 5.37 13.88 -18.71
N ALA A 222 5.41 15.11 -18.20
CA ALA A 222 4.31 15.71 -17.45
C ALA A 222 3.01 15.82 -18.27
N ARG A 223 3.11 16.15 -19.56
CA ARG A 223 1.96 16.18 -20.46
C ARG A 223 1.35 14.80 -20.65
N PHE A 224 2.18 13.78 -20.87
CA PHE A 224 1.72 12.40 -21.04
C PHE A 224 1.07 11.88 -19.75
N THR A 225 1.76 11.98 -18.62
CA THR A 225 1.28 11.48 -17.32
C THR A 225 0.00 12.19 -16.89
N GLY A 226 -0.13 13.49 -17.18
CA GLY A 226 -1.38 14.23 -16.99
C GLY A 226 -2.55 13.66 -17.81
N ALA A 227 -2.31 13.24 -19.05
CA ALA A 227 -3.33 12.68 -19.94
C ALA A 227 -3.77 11.27 -19.53
N VAL A 228 -2.86 10.43 -19.04
CA VAL A 228 -3.18 9.06 -18.58
C VAL A 228 -3.66 8.98 -17.13
N LYS A 229 -3.55 10.07 -16.35
CA LYS A 229 -4.00 10.13 -14.94
C LYS A 229 -5.45 9.65 -14.71
N PRO A 230 -6.45 9.94 -15.56
CA PRO A 230 -7.82 9.44 -15.35
C PRO A 230 -7.91 7.91 -15.34
N LEU A 231 -7.05 7.24 -16.11
CA LEU A 231 -6.99 5.78 -16.13
C LEU A 231 -6.59 5.22 -14.76
N SER A 232 -5.68 5.89 -14.04
CA SER A 232 -5.33 5.48 -12.68
C SER A 232 -6.52 5.50 -11.74
N VAL A 233 -7.34 6.54 -11.82
CA VAL A 233 -8.48 6.67 -10.91
C VAL A 233 -9.60 5.69 -11.29
N LEU A 234 -9.81 5.44 -12.59
CA LEU A 234 -10.72 4.38 -13.04
C LEU A 234 -10.27 3.01 -12.53
N GLY A 235 -8.97 2.71 -12.63
CA GLY A 235 -8.37 1.48 -12.08
C GLY A 235 -8.59 1.36 -10.57
N LEU A 236 -8.41 2.44 -9.81
CA LEU A 236 -8.70 2.48 -8.37
C LEU A 236 -10.16 2.16 -8.07
N LEU A 237 -11.10 2.87 -8.70
CA LEU A 237 -12.53 2.68 -8.45
C LEU A 237 -13.02 1.29 -8.87
N ALA A 238 -12.54 0.78 -10.00
CA ALA A 238 -12.83 -0.58 -10.45
C ALA A 238 -12.27 -1.62 -9.47
N THR A 239 -11.03 -1.44 -9.00
CA THR A 239 -10.41 -2.34 -8.01
C THR A 239 -11.21 -2.35 -6.71
N VAL A 240 -11.60 -1.18 -6.19
CA VAL A 240 -12.43 -1.11 -4.98
C VAL A 240 -13.77 -1.82 -5.16
N THR A 241 -14.45 -1.57 -6.28
CA THR A 241 -15.74 -2.22 -6.59
C THR A 241 -15.58 -3.75 -6.62
N LEU A 242 -14.52 -4.23 -7.26
CA LEU A 242 -14.25 -5.64 -7.44
C LEU A 242 -13.84 -6.33 -6.12
N LEU A 243 -12.96 -5.72 -5.32
CA LEU A 243 -12.57 -6.25 -4.01
C LEU A 243 -13.75 -6.37 -3.05
N PHE A 244 -14.61 -5.35 -2.98
CA PHE A 244 -15.81 -5.40 -2.13
C PHE A 244 -16.87 -6.36 -2.66
N GLY A 245 -16.96 -6.53 -3.98
CA GLY A 245 -17.84 -7.55 -4.57
C GLY A 245 -17.37 -8.97 -4.31
N PHE A 246 -16.06 -9.24 -4.28
CA PHE A 246 -15.51 -10.55 -3.89
C PHE A 246 -15.82 -10.93 -2.44
N GLN A 247 -15.96 -9.93 -1.56
CA GLN A 247 -16.18 -10.15 -0.13
C GLN A 247 -17.64 -9.94 0.31
N GLY A 248 -18.56 -9.67 -0.62
CA GLY A 248 -19.94 -9.26 -0.29
C GLY A 248 -20.67 -10.21 0.65
N ASP A 249 -20.58 -11.52 0.41
CA ASP A 249 -21.25 -12.54 1.21
C ASP A 249 -20.73 -12.59 2.65
N VAL A 250 -19.41 -12.52 2.83
CA VAL A 250 -18.75 -12.49 4.15
C VAL A 250 -19.18 -11.23 4.92
N ILE A 251 -19.22 -10.09 4.23
CA ILE A 251 -19.55 -8.79 4.81
C ILE A 251 -20.97 -8.75 5.36
N LEU A 252 -21.92 -9.31 4.60
CA LEU A 252 -23.33 -9.29 4.96
C LEU A 252 -23.70 -10.38 5.96
N ALA A 253 -23.01 -11.51 5.95
CA ALA A 253 -23.28 -12.61 6.87
C ALA A 253 -22.84 -12.31 8.31
N GLN A 254 -21.72 -11.60 8.51
CA GLN A 254 -21.11 -11.43 9.84
C GLN A 254 -20.67 -9.97 10.16
N PRO A 255 -21.59 -8.99 10.11
CA PRO A 255 -21.23 -7.58 10.28
C PRO A 255 -20.65 -7.24 11.66
N ALA A 256 -21.14 -7.89 12.73
CA ALA A 256 -20.64 -7.68 14.08
C ALA A 256 -19.18 -8.14 14.25
N LEU A 257 -18.84 -9.32 13.71
CA LEU A 257 -17.49 -9.84 13.76
C LEU A 257 -16.51 -8.96 12.98
N ILE A 258 -16.94 -8.46 11.82
CA ILE A 258 -16.14 -7.52 11.03
C ILE A 258 -15.88 -6.24 11.81
N ALA A 259 -16.87 -5.69 12.52
CA ALA A 259 -16.67 -4.51 13.34
C ALA A 259 -15.65 -4.75 14.47
N ILE A 260 -15.73 -5.92 15.12
CA ILE A 260 -14.80 -6.36 16.18
C ILE A 260 -13.36 -6.44 15.64
N ILE A 261 -13.16 -7.05 14.47
CA ILE A 261 -11.85 -7.16 13.82
C ILE A 261 -11.36 -5.79 13.28
N ALA A 262 -12.28 -4.99 12.74
CA ALA A 262 -11.95 -3.70 12.15
C ALA A 262 -11.40 -2.70 13.18
N LEU A 263 -11.89 -2.76 14.43
CA LEU A 263 -11.49 -1.82 15.47
C LEU A 263 -9.97 -1.83 15.77
N PRO A 264 -9.32 -2.97 16.09
CA PRO A 264 -7.87 -3.01 16.29
C PRO A 264 -7.11 -2.64 15.01
N LEU A 265 -7.58 -3.04 13.82
CA LEU A 265 -6.95 -2.69 12.55
C LEU A 265 -6.97 -1.19 12.27
N LEU A 266 -8.07 -0.51 12.62
CA LEU A 266 -8.20 0.95 12.54
C LEU A 266 -7.18 1.62 13.47
N ILE A 267 -7.15 1.22 14.73
CA ILE A 267 -6.23 1.77 15.73
C ILE A 267 -4.78 1.58 15.29
N GLN A 268 -4.45 0.38 14.83
CA GLN A 268 -3.13 0.08 14.28
C GLN A 268 -2.79 1.00 13.11
N SER A 269 -3.68 1.12 12.12
CA SER A 269 -3.41 1.87 10.90
C SER A 269 -3.16 3.35 11.19
N TYR A 270 -4.03 3.98 11.99
CA TYR A 270 -3.81 5.36 12.42
C TYR A 270 -2.59 5.52 13.32
N GLY A 271 -2.32 4.55 14.20
CA GLY A 271 -1.16 4.55 15.09
C GLY A 271 0.16 4.49 14.34
N VAL A 272 0.29 3.52 13.42
CA VAL A 272 1.47 3.36 12.56
C VAL A 272 1.69 4.58 11.68
N PHE A 273 0.62 5.10 11.06
CA PHE A 273 0.69 6.35 10.32
C PHE A 273 1.18 7.49 11.20
N ALA A 274 0.60 7.68 12.38
CA ALA A 274 0.97 8.76 13.29
C ALA A 274 2.44 8.66 13.71
N ILE A 275 2.93 7.47 14.04
CA ILE A 275 4.33 7.23 14.40
C ILE A 275 5.25 7.58 13.23
N ALA A 276 4.99 7.03 12.04
CA ALA A 276 5.82 7.27 10.87
C ALA A 276 5.81 8.75 10.44
N TYR A 277 4.63 9.36 10.44
CA TYR A 277 4.43 10.75 10.01
C TYR A 277 5.03 11.74 11.01
N ALA A 278 4.88 11.48 12.31
CA ALA A 278 5.51 12.29 13.35
C ALA A 278 7.04 12.14 13.35
N ALA A 279 7.58 10.94 13.15
CA ALA A 279 9.01 10.71 13.00
C ALA A 279 9.57 11.47 11.79
N ALA A 280 8.88 11.40 10.65
CA ALA A 280 9.27 12.14 9.45
C ALA A 280 9.21 13.66 9.65
N LEU A 281 8.20 14.16 10.38
CA LEU A 281 8.08 15.57 10.74
C LEU A 281 9.23 16.02 11.66
N ALA A 282 9.52 15.24 12.71
CA ALA A 282 10.62 15.51 13.65
C ALA A 282 11.98 15.55 12.95
N TRP A 283 12.19 14.69 11.95
CA TRP A 283 13.41 14.64 11.14
C TRP A 283 13.46 15.66 9.99
N ARG A 284 12.41 16.48 9.86
CA ARG A 284 12.24 17.51 8.82
C ARG A 284 12.39 16.93 7.40
N ILE A 285 11.79 15.76 7.17
CA ILE A 285 11.73 15.15 5.84
C ILE A 285 10.70 15.93 5.00
N PRO A 286 10.95 16.25 3.71
CA PRO A 286 9.97 16.95 2.89
C PRO A 286 8.68 16.17 2.74
N HIS A 287 7.54 16.86 2.63
CA HIS A 287 6.22 16.22 2.53
C HIS A 287 6.13 15.17 1.43
N LYS A 288 6.73 15.45 0.26
CA LYS A 288 6.75 14.55 -0.89
C LYS A 288 7.44 13.20 -0.63
N VAL A 289 8.22 13.09 0.44
CA VAL A 289 8.84 11.84 0.92
C VAL A 289 8.16 11.37 2.21
N ALA A 290 7.88 12.28 3.15
CA ALA A 290 7.28 11.97 4.45
C ALA A 290 5.88 11.35 4.35
N ALA A 291 5.02 11.87 3.46
CA ALA A 291 3.67 11.35 3.29
C ALA A 291 3.67 9.94 2.66
N PRO A 292 4.35 9.69 1.52
CA PRO A 292 4.52 8.33 1.01
C PRO A 292 5.17 7.39 2.02
N CYS A 293 6.22 7.83 2.73
CA CYS A 293 6.87 7.05 3.78
C CYS A 293 5.88 6.52 4.83
N ALA A 294 5.01 7.40 5.35
CA ALA A 294 4.01 7.01 6.35
C ALA A 294 2.90 6.11 5.77
N LEU A 295 2.49 6.36 4.53
CA LEU A 295 1.47 5.56 3.84
C LEU A 295 2.00 4.15 3.50
N ILE A 296 3.25 4.04 3.05
CA ILE A 296 3.94 2.75 2.87
C ILE A 296 4.04 2.02 4.20
N GLY A 297 4.37 2.75 5.28
CA GLY A 297 4.39 2.24 6.65
C GLY A 297 3.06 1.63 7.09
N THR A 298 1.96 2.24 6.68
CA THR A 298 0.61 1.90 7.14
C THR A 298 -0.03 0.79 6.32
N SER A 299 0.28 0.72 5.04
CA SER A 299 -0.35 -0.22 4.11
C SER A 299 0.10 -1.67 4.26
N ASN A 300 -0.78 -2.60 3.93
CA ASN A 300 -0.54 -4.04 4.04
C ASN A 300 -0.55 -4.72 2.67
N PHE A 301 0.20 -5.81 2.57
CA PHE A 301 0.20 -6.66 1.38
C PHE A 301 -0.76 -7.83 1.58
N PHE A 302 -2.01 -7.57 1.23
CA PHE A 302 -3.09 -8.51 1.49
C PHE A 302 -2.95 -9.84 0.76
N GLU A 303 -2.50 -9.88 -0.50
CA GLU A 303 -2.39 -11.13 -1.26
C GLU A 303 -1.44 -12.11 -0.59
N LEU A 304 -0.28 -11.62 -0.16
CA LEU A 304 0.69 -12.41 0.59
C LEU A 304 0.10 -12.89 1.93
N ALA A 305 -0.53 -11.98 2.68
CA ALA A 305 -1.11 -12.32 3.98
C ALA A 305 -2.22 -13.38 3.84
N VAL A 306 -3.12 -13.23 2.86
CA VAL A 306 -4.18 -14.18 2.53
C VAL A 306 -3.58 -15.53 2.11
N ALA A 307 -2.60 -15.55 1.21
CA ALA A 307 -1.97 -16.78 0.73
C ALA A 307 -1.35 -17.59 1.89
N VAL A 308 -0.62 -16.91 2.78
CA VAL A 308 -0.01 -17.56 3.95
C VAL A 308 -1.08 -17.98 4.96
N ALA A 309 -2.11 -17.16 5.20
CA ALA A 309 -3.20 -17.52 6.11
C ALA A 309 -3.96 -18.77 5.63
N ILE A 310 -4.28 -18.85 4.34
CA ILE A 310 -4.92 -20.02 3.74
C ILE A 310 -3.98 -21.23 3.80
N GLY A 311 -2.69 -21.04 3.50
CA GLY A 311 -1.71 -22.13 3.52
C GLY A 311 -1.50 -22.74 4.91
N LEU A 312 -1.54 -21.91 5.97
CA LEU A 312 -1.30 -22.36 7.35
C LEU A 312 -2.56 -22.79 8.09
N PHE A 313 -3.67 -22.08 7.90
CA PHE A 313 -4.89 -22.25 8.70
C PHE A 313 -6.10 -22.73 7.88
N GLY A 314 -6.01 -22.71 6.55
CA GLY A 314 -7.10 -23.06 5.64
C GLY A 314 -7.98 -21.86 5.26
N LEU A 315 -8.75 -22.03 4.18
CA LEU A 315 -9.59 -20.98 3.58
C LEU A 315 -10.67 -20.44 4.52
N ASN A 316 -11.31 -21.33 5.29
CA ASN A 316 -12.43 -20.99 6.18
C ASN A 316 -11.97 -20.60 7.59
N SER A 317 -10.68 -20.32 7.79
CA SER A 317 -10.13 -19.95 9.09
C SER A 317 -10.39 -18.50 9.47
N GLY A 318 -10.41 -18.22 10.76
CA GLY A 318 -10.43 -16.86 11.28
C GLY A 318 -9.22 -16.02 10.84
N ALA A 319 -8.06 -16.66 10.64
CA ALA A 319 -6.87 -15.98 10.14
C ALA A 319 -7.10 -15.45 8.72
N ALA A 320 -7.63 -16.28 7.82
CA ALA A 320 -7.99 -15.85 6.47
C ALA A 320 -9.05 -14.74 6.50
N LEU A 321 -10.08 -14.88 7.34
CA LEU A 321 -11.11 -13.85 7.52
C LEU A 321 -10.52 -12.49 7.92
N VAL A 322 -9.58 -12.45 8.88
CA VAL A 322 -8.94 -11.20 9.30
C VAL A 322 -8.19 -10.54 8.15
N THR A 323 -7.47 -11.31 7.33
CA THR A 323 -6.74 -10.74 6.17
C THR A 323 -7.68 -10.09 5.15
N VAL A 324 -8.86 -10.70 4.95
CA VAL A 324 -9.96 -10.24 4.10
C VAL A 324 -10.56 -8.94 4.67
N VAL A 325 -10.87 -8.91 5.97
CA VAL A 325 -11.34 -7.70 6.67
C VAL A 325 -10.29 -6.58 6.66
N GLY A 326 -9.01 -6.92 6.71
CA GLY A 326 -7.90 -5.97 6.56
C GLY A 326 -8.03 -5.12 5.30
N VAL A 327 -8.30 -5.75 4.15
CA VAL A 327 -8.50 -5.06 2.88
C VAL A 327 -9.69 -4.10 2.93
N LEU A 328 -10.79 -4.56 3.55
CA LEU A 328 -12.02 -3.79 3.72
C LEU A 328 -11.78 -2.48 4.48
N VAL A 329 -11.01 -2.57 5.56
CA VAL A 329 -10.71 -1.47 6.46
C VAL A 329 -9.64 -0.55 5.89
N GLU A 330 -8.64 -1.11 5.21
CA GLU A 330 -7.48 -0.38 4.74
C GLU A 330 -7.88 0.70 3.72
N VAL A 331 -8.71 0.39 2.72
CA VAL A 331 -9.01 1.36 1.65
C VAL A 331 -9.64 2.67 2.18
N PRO A 332 -10.71 2.66 3.00
CA PRO A 332 -11.27 3.88 3.58
C PRO A 332 -10.27 4.64 4.46
N VAL A 333 -9.48 3.92 5.25
CA VAL A 333 -8.47 4.51 6.15
C VAL A 333 -7.35 5.16 5.37
N MET A 334 -6.83 4.50 4.34
CA MET A 334 -5.76 5.07 3.52
C MET A 334 -6.23 6.34 2.82
N LEU A 335 -7.48 6.40 2.34
CA LEU A 335 -8.04 7.61 1.75
C LEU A 335 -8.21 8.74 2.78
N SER A 336 -8.62 8.43 4.01
CA SER A 336 -8.72 9.43 5.08
C SER A 336 -7.33 9.97 5.46
N LEU A 337 -6.33 9.10 5.54
CA LEU A 337 -4.93 9.44 5.83
C LEU A 337 -4.29 10.25 4.70
N VAL A 338 -4.59 9.93 3.44
CA VAL A 338 -4.20 10.75 2.28
C VAL A 338 -4.80 12.16 2.39
N ALA A 339 -6.09 12.27 2.72
CA ALA A 339 -6.74 13.57 2.91
C ALA A 339 -6.11 14.36 4.07
N LEU A 340 -5.79 13.69 5.18
CA LEU A 340 -5.07 14.28 6.31
C LEU A 340 -3.69 14.78 5.87
N ALA A 341 -2.88 13.92 5.26
CA ALA A 341 -1.53 14.24 4.80
C ALA A 341 -1.52 15.44 3.83
N ASN A 342 -2.49 15.51 2.92
CA ASN A 342 -2.62 16.63 1.98
C ASN A 342 -2.97 17.96 2.69
N ARG A 343 -3.79 17.93 3.74
CA ARG A 343 -4.14 19.12 4.55
C ARG A 343 -2.97 19.62 5.39
N THR A 344 -2.08 18.73 5.81
CA THR A 344 -0.94 19.02 6.69
C THR A 344 0.37 19.31 5.95
N ARG A 345 0.33 19.47 4.62
CA ARG A 345 1.53 19.72 3.79
C ARG A 345 2.39 20.89 4.28
N ARG A 346 1.76 21.93 4.84
CA ARG A 346 2.42 23.12 5.39
C ARG A 346 3.28 22.87 6.63
N TRP A 347 3.13 21.71 7.30
CA TRP A 347 3.94 21.36 8.47
C TRP A 347 5.36 20.92 8.10
N PHE A 348 5.58 20.54 6.85
CA PHE A 348 6.83 19.98 6.37
C PHE A 348 7.62 21.01 5.57
N PRO A 349 8.96 20.90 5.55
CA PRO A 349 9.80 21.78 4.74
C PRO A 349 9.56 21.54 3.24
N ALA A 350 9.71 22.59 2.45
CA ALA A 350 9.56 22.53 0.99
C ALA A 350 10.66 21.72 0.30
N GLU A 351 11.89 21.78 0.83
CA GLU A 351 13.04 21.02 0.37
C GLU A 351 13.74 20.33 1.55
N GLU A 352 14.42 19.23 1.24
CA GLU A 352 15.26 18.56 2.21
C GLU A 352 16.48 19.45 2.48
N THR A 353 16.94 19.52 3.73
CA THR A 353 18.14 20.29 4.07
C THR A 353 19.24 20.00 3.04
N PRO A 354 19.78 21.01 2.33
CA PRO A 354 20.75 20.76 1.29
C PRO A 354 21.93 19.99 1.86
N LEU A 355 22.34 18.94 1.15
CA LEU A 355 23.56 18.20 1.47
C LEU A 355 24.69 19.22 1.61
N ARG A 356 25.46 19.10 2.69
CA ARG A 356 26.64 19.93 2.95
C ARG A 356 27.44 19.97 1.65
N ARG A 357 27.50 21.13 0.98
CA ARG A 357 28.28 21.28 -0.26
C ARG A 357 29.65 20.69 0.01
N ALA A 358 30.13 19.81 -0.88
CA ALA A 358 31.54 19.47 -0.89
C ALA A 358 32.32 20.78 -0.78
N ARG A 359 33.26 20.87 0.17
CA ARG A 359 34.20 21.99 0.21
C ARG A 359 34.85 22.01 -1.18
N VAL A 360 34.39 22.91 -2.03
CA VAL A 360 35.14 23.27 -3.23
C VAL A 360 36.46 23.79 -2.68
N GLY A 361 37.54 23.06 -3.00
CA GLY A 361 38.85 23.29 -2.43
C GLY A 361 39.23 24.76 -2.56
N GLU A 362 39.68 25.32 -1.44
CA GLU A 362 40.66 26.39 -1.47
C GLU A 362 41.92 25.78 -2.10
N ALA A 363 42.19 26.14 -3.36
CA ALA A 363 43.47 25.97 -4.02
C ALA A 363 43.84 27.31 -4.66
#